data_AF-A0A5D4K7P1-F1
#
_entry.id   AF-A0A5D4K7P1-F1
#
_cell.length_a   1.000
_cell.length_b   1.000
_cell.length_c   1.000
_cell.angle_alpha   90.00
_cell.angle_beta   90.00
_cell.angle_gamma   90.00
#
_symmetry.space_group_name_H-M   'P 1'
#
loop_
_entity.id
_entity.type
_entity.pdbx_description
1 polymer ?
#
loop_
_entity_poly.entity_id
_entity_poly.type
_entity_poly.pdbx_seq_one_letter_code
_entity_poly.pdbx_strand_id
1 'polypeptide(L)'
;MEEYLPYLPVVIAILAASLGYISGQRSGKINRFLLQVDTNLKEVCGPLNFTLQHISETNDPALREGLIDDFFREFNSLNPTLYKLGNKFIIRWHFKCEKLYQTFKISRDVKDWEEFWRQLESLRIMVDEEYWKNFDSLYGEYRWFQSTLTSNIFIKICKEVLHFLFQAIHFTTLASLIFVFYSIWDYFLIKYFPSGTILLSVLVLTLSIMIYGFLMIIGASIAGLRNQRESLIKKVLEKRSPKIIDFWEDRVLRSSKKEIPEMYKQRNIEL
;
A
#
# COMPACT_ATOMS: atom_id res chain seq x y z
N MET A 1 -46.26 -16.45 7.46
CA MET A 1 -44.98 -15.84 7.88
C MET A 1 -44.34 -16.54 9.07
N GLU A 2 -45.06 -17.34 9.87
CA GLU A 2 -44.53 -18.02 11.06
C GLU A 2 -43.73 -19.32 10.78
N GLU A 3 -43.89 -19.95 9.61
CA GLU A 3 -43.24 -21.24 9.29
C GLU A 3 -41.71 -21.20 9.20
N TYR A 4 -41.10 -20.02 9.02
CA TYR A 4 -39.64 -19.91 8.81
C TYR A 4 -38.85 -19.53 10.07
N LEU A 5 -39.53 -19.03 11.10
CA LEU A 5 -38.93 -18.65 12.39
C LEU A 5 -38.09 -19.77 13.05
N PRO A 6 -38.53 -21.05 13.07
CA PRO A 6 -37.73 -22.11 13.69
C PRO A 6 -36.45 -22.48 12.91
N TYR A 7 -36.35 -22.12 11.63
CA TYR A 7 -35.13 -22.34 10.83
C TYR A 7 -34.13 -21.19 10.92
N LEU A 8 -34.56 -20.02 11.41
CA LEU A 8 -33.71 -18.84 11.57
C LEU A 8 -32.43 -19.13 12.40
N PRO A 9 -32.46 -19.84 13.54
CA PRO A 9 -31.26 -20.13 14.30
C PRO A 9 -30.24 -20.98 13.53
N VAL A 10 -30.72 -21.94 12.72
CA VAL A 10 -29.86 -22.80 11.90
C VAL A 10 -29.19 -21.98 10.79
N VAL A 11 -29.95 -21.12 10.12
CA VAL A 11 -29.40 -20.21 9.09
C VAL A 11 -28.37 -19.26 9.70
N ILE A 12 -28.66 -18.67 10.86
CA ILE A 12 -27.71 -17.81 11.59
C ILE A 12 -26.44 -18.58 11.97
N ALA A 13 -26.55 -19.82 12.45
CA ALA A 13 -25.40 -20.64 12.81
C ALA A 13 -24.51 -20.94 11.59
N ILE A 14 -25.10 -21.28 10.45
CA ILE A 14 -24.36 -21.52 9.19
C ILE A 14 -23.65 -20.24 8.73
N LEU A 15 -24.33 -19.09 8.78
CA LEU A 15 -23.73 -17.80 8.42
C LEU A 15 -22.60 -17.41 9.36
N ALA A 16 -22.78 -17.58 10.67
CA ALA A 16 -21.75 -17.31 11.67
C ALA A 16 -20.53 -18.20 11.49
N ALA A 17 -20.71 -19.50 11.28
CA ALA A 17 -19.63 -20.45 11.02
C ALA A 17 -18.87 -20.10 9.72
N SER A 18 -19.61 -19.73 8.67
CA SER A 18 -19.03 -19.33 7.37
C SER A 18 -18.20 -18.04 7.51
N LEU A 19 -18.73 -17.04 8.21
CA LEU A 19 -18.01 -15.79 8.49
C LEU A 19 -16.76 -16.03 9.34
N GLY A 20 -16.86 -16.87 10.38
CA GLY A 20 -15.73 -17.25 11.22
C GLY A 20 -14.62 -17.94 10.42
N TYR A 21 -14.98 -18.88 9.54
CA TYR A 21 -14.03 -19.56 8.67
C TYR A 21 -13.33 -18.61 7.69
N ILE A 22 -14.11 -17.76 7.00
CA ILE A 22 -13.57 -16.79 6.04
C ILE A 22 -12.65 -15.79 6.75
N SER A 23 -13.07 -15.27 7.91
CA SER A 23 -12.29 -14.32 8.70
C SER A 23 -10.98 -14.95 9.19
N GLY A 24 -11.03 -16.18 9.72
CA GLY A 24 -9.84 -16.91 10.16
C GLY A 24 -8.85 -17.20 9.04
N GLN A 25 -9.33 -17.69 7.88
CA GLN A 25 -8.50 -17.92 6.69
C GLN A 25 -7.85 -16.63 6.19
N ARG A 26 -8.62 -15.53 6.17
CA ARG A 26 -8.12 -14.21 5.73
C ARG A 26 -7.04 -13.68 6.68
N SER A 27 -7.28 -13.75 7.99
CA SER A 27 -6.32 -13.32 9.00
C SER A 27 -5.01 -14.12 8.90
N GLY A 28 -5.10 -15.45 8.76
CA GLY A 28 -3.92 -16.31 8.58
C GLY A 28 -3.10 -16.00 7.33
N LYS A 29 -3.76 -15.73 6.20
CA LYS A 29 -3.07 -15.32 4.95
C LYS A 29 -2.40 -13.96 5.07
N ILE A 30 -3.08 -12.98 5.69
CA ILE A 30 -2.53 -11.64 5.93
C ILE A 30 -1.30 -11.72 6.83
N ASN A 31 -1.36 -12.48 7.93
CA ASN A 31 -0.21 -12.64 8.82
C ASN A 31 1.00 -13.27 8.12
N ARG A 32 0.78 -14.29 7.28
CA ARG A 32 1.87 -14.89 6.47
C ARG A 32 2.45 -13.89 5.48
N PHE A 33 1.60 -13.10 4.83
CA PHE A 33 2.04 -12.04 3.92
C PHE A 33 2.88 -10.99 4.65
N LEU A 34 2.42 -10.48 5.79
CA LEU A 34 3.16 -9.49 6.58
C LEU A 34 4.49 -10.03 7.09
N LEU A 35 4.53 -11.30 7.51
CA LEU A 35 5.78 -11.96 7.89
C LEU A 35 6.74 -12.07 6.71
N GLN A 36 6.25 -12.41 5.51
CA GLN A 36 7.06 -12.43 4.30
C GLN A 36 7.58 -11.04 3.92
N VAL A 37 6.76 -9.99 4.07
CA VAL A 37 7.18 -8.59 3.86
C VAL A 37 8.25 -8.18 4.88
N ASP A 38 8.09 -8.54 6.16
CA ASP A 38 9.10 -8.30 7.21
C ASP A 38 10.43 -8.97 6.88
N THR A 39 10.39 -10.26 6.52
CA THR A 39 11.57 -11.02 6.10
C THR A 39 12.23 -10.40 4.87
N ASN A 40 11.44 -10.05 3.85
CA ASN A 40 11.94 -9.40 2.63
C ASN A 40 12.65 -8.08 2.96
N LEU A 41 12.00 -7.22 3.74
CA LEU A 41 12.53 -5.91 4.11
C LEU A 41 13.82 -6.02 4.92
N LYS A 42 13.88 -6.93 5.90
CA LYS A 42 15.05 -7.09 6.79
C LYS A 42 16.22 -7.80 6.14
N GLU A 43 15.96 -8.87 5.39
CA GLU A 43 17.02 -9.78 4.95
C GLU A 43 17.53 -9.49 3.54
N VAL A 44 16.76 -8.77 2.70
CA VAL A 44 17.11 -8.61 1.28
C VAL A 44 16.88 -7.20 0.77
N CYS A 45 15.64 -6.73 0.75
CA CYS A 45 15.30 -5.45 0.11
C CYS A 45 15.89 -4.25 0.85
N GLY A 46 15.91 -4.26 2.19
CA GLY A 46 16.57 -3.23 2.99
C GLY A 46 18.08 -3.19 2.77
N PRO A 47 18.81 -4.31 2.98
CA PRO A 47 20.24 -4.39 2.66
C PRO A 47 20.58 -3.96 1.23
N LEU A 48 19.84 -4.44 0.22
CA LEU A 48 20.03 -4.01 -1.17
C LEU A 48 19.86 -2.48 -1.32
N ASN A 49 18.81 -1.90 -0.73
CA ASN A 49 18.54 -0.47 -0.86
C ASN A 49 19.67 0.37 -0.24
N PHE A 50 20.06 0.04 1.00
CA PHE A 50 21.10 0.78 1.71
C PHE A 50 22.47 0.65 1.02
N THR A 51 22.83 -0.53 0.53
CA THR A 51 24.11 -0.72 -0.18
C THR A 51 24.12 0.01 -1.52
N LEU A 52 23.04 -0.04 -2.30
CA LEU A 52 22.94 0.71 -3.56
C LEU A 52 22.97 2.23 -3.34
N GLN A 53 22.33 2.71 -2.27
CA GLN A 53 22.39 4.11 -1.88
C GLN A 53 23.82 4.51 -1.50
N HIS A 54 24.51 3.69 -0.71
CA HIS A 54 25.90 3.95 -0.31
C HIS A 54 26.85 3.98 -1.51
N ILE A 55 26.68 3.09 -2.49
CA ILE A 55 27.42 3.11 -3.76
C ILE A 55 27.18 4.41 -4.52
N SER A 56 25.92 4.87 -4.58
CA SER A 56 25.55 6.09 -5.31
C SER A 56 26.09 7.37 -4.66
N GLU A 57 26.19 7.40 -3.33
CA GLU A 57 26.63 8.58 -2.56
C GLU A 57 28.16 8.69 -2.45
N THR A 58 28.89 7.59 -2.70
CA THR A 58 30.35 7.55 -2.62
C THR A 58 30.99 8.30 -3.77
N ASN A 59 31.72 9.38 -3.52
CA ASN A 59 32.37 10.17 -4.59
C ASN A 59 33.69 9.58 -5.12
N ASP A 60 34.44 8.88 -4.28
CA ASP A 60 35.73 8.28 -4.67
C ASP A 60 35.52 7.09 -5.62
N PRO A 61 36.02 7.13 -6.87
CA PRO A 61 35.85 6.04 -7.84
C PRO A 61 36.45 4.70 -7.39
N ALA A 62 37.60 4.72 -6.71
CA ALA A 62 38.26 3.50 -6.27
C ALA A 62 37.50 2.83 -5.13
N LEU A 63 37.05 3.62 -4.16
CA LEU A 63 36.18 3.15 -3.09
C LEU A 63 34.84 2.63 -3.64
N ARG A 64 34.27 3.34 -4.62
CA ARG A 64 32.99 2.99 -5.25
C ARG A 64 33.08 1.65 -6.00
N GLU A 65 34.15 1.40 -6.75
CA GLU A 65 34.37 0.10 -7.40
C GLU A 65 34.48 -1.02 -6.36
N GLY A 66 35.18 -0.79 -5.24
CA GLY A 66 35.25 -1.75 -4.13
C GLY A 66 33.89 -2.07 -3.51
N LEU A 67 33.04 -1.05 -3.31
CA LEU A 67 31.67 -1.25 -2.81
C LEU A 67 30.80 -2.03 -3.80
N ILE A 68 31.00 -1.84 -5.10
CA ILE A 68 30.29 -2.62 -6.14
C ILE A 68 30.78 -4.08 -6.13
N ASP A 69 32.09 -4.31 -5.96
CA ASP A 69 32.66 -5.65 -5.82
C ASP A 69 32.08 -6.38 -4.59
N ASP A 70 31.91 -5.68 -3.47
CA ASP A 70 31.30 -6.23 -2.26
C ASP A 70 29.79 -6.48 -2.44
N PHE A 71 29.07 -5.56 -3.08
CA PHE A 71 27.64 -5.71 -3.39
C PHE A 71 27.34 -6.96 -4.21
N PHE A 72 28.05 -7.17 -5.32
CA PHE A 72 27.82 -8.37 -6.14
C PHE A 72 28.36 -9.64 -5.49
N ARG A 73 29.29 -9.54 -4.52
CA ARG A 73 29.72 -10.70 -3.73
C ARG A 73 28.65 -11.13 -2.75
N GLU A 74 28.07 -10.19 -2.03
CA GLU A 74 27.01 -10.39 -1.03
C GLU A 74 25.72 -10.87 -1.69
N PHE A 75 25.29 -10.21 -2.78
CA PHE A 75 24.06 -10.51 -3.49
C PHE A 75 24.32 -11.24 -4.81
N ASN A 76 25.28 -12.16 -4.87
CA ASN A 76 25.57 -12.88 -6.12
C ASN A 76 24.37 -13.69 -6.64
N SER A 77 24.39 -14.03 -7.93
CA SER A 77 23.33 -14.83 -8.57
C SER A 77 23.12 -16.24 -7.98
N LEU A 78 24.09 -16.76 -7.23
CA LEU A 78 23.99 -18.04 -6.53
C LEU A 78 23.39 -17.90 -5.12
N ASN A 79 23.21 -16.67 -4.63
CA ASN A 79 22.67 -16.42 -3.31
C ASN A 79 21.16 -16.73 -3.31
N PRO A 80 20.70 -17.76 -2.58
CA PRO A 80 19.29 -18.07 -2.52
C PRO A 80 18.49 -16.93 -1.88
N THR A 81 19.07 -16.06 -1.05
CA THR A 81 18.27 -15.01 -0.38
C THR A 81 17.55 -14.09 -1.36
N LEU A 82 18.07 -13.84 -2.56
CA LEU A 82 17.42 -13.00 -3.58
C LEU A 82 16.00 -13.44 -3.94
N TYR A 83 15.62 -14.73 -3.82
CA TYR A 83 14.23 -15.15 -4.07
C TYR A 83 13.25 -14.52 -3.08
N LYS A 84 13.70 -14.18 -1.86
CA LYS A 84 12.86 -13.61 -0.80
C LYS A 84 12.38 -12.20 -1.16
N LEU A 85 13.02 -11.54 -2.13
CA LEU A 85 12.58 -10.26 -2.69
C LEU A 85 11.17 -10.34 -3.29
N GLY A 86 10.75 -11.51 -3.78
CA GLY A 86 9.40 -11.72 -4.34
C GLY A 86 9.11 -10.96 -5.64
N ASN A 87 10.03 -10.10 -6.12
CA ASN A 87 9.90 -9.34 -7.36
C ASN A 87 10.87 -9.88 -8.43
N LYS A 88 10.33 -10.72 -9.33
CA LYS A 88 11.08 -11.35 -10.42
C LYS A 88 11.73 -10.34 -11.37
N PHE A 89 11.16 -9.15 -11.52
CA PHE A 89 11.70 -8.12 -12.41
C PHE A 89 13.01 -7.56 -11.87
N ILE A 90 13.02 -7.17 -10.59
CA ILE A 90 14.22 -6.67 -9.90
C ILE A 90 15.32 -7.74 -9.89
N ILE A 91 14.99 -8.99 -9.58
CA ILE A 91 15.95 -10.10 -9.59
C ILE A 91 16.60 -10.27 -10.97
N ARG A 92 15.81 -10.24 -12.05
CA ARG A 92 16.36 -10.32 -13.42
C ARG A 92 17.24 -9.13 -13.75
N TRP A 93 16.83 -7.94 -13.30
CA TRP A 93 17.58 -6.72 -13.54
C TRP A 93 18.92 -6.73 -12.82
N HIS A 94 18.95 -7.26 -11.60
CA HIS A 94 20.14 -7.50 -10.80
C HIS A 94 21.13 -8.41 -11.53
N PHE A 95 20.68 -9.58 -12.03
CA PHE A 95 21.55 -10.48 -12.78
C PHE A 95 22.10 -9.86 -14.08
N LYS A 96 21.28 -9.04 -14.76
CA LYS A 96 21.76 -8.29 -15.93
C LYS A 96 22.83 -7.27 -15.53
N CYS A 97 22.63 -6.59 -14.40
CA CYS A 97 23.59 -5.63 -13.86
C CYS A 97 24.92 -6.30 -13.48
N GLU A 98 24.86 -7.45 -12.80
CA GLU A 98 26.03 -8.27 -12.44
C GLU A 98 26.81 -8.67 -13.70
N LYS A 99 26.12 -9.15 -14.75
CA LYS A 99 26.76 -9.54 -16.01
C LYS A 99 27.46 -8.36 -16.70
N LEU A 100 26.84 -7.18 -16.73
CA LEU A 100 27.46 -5.96 -17.30
C LEU A 100 28.70 -5.56 -16.50
N TYR A 101 28.63 -5.64 -15.18
CA TYR A 101 29.78 -5.36 -14.32
C TYR A 101 30.94 -6.32 -14.57
N GLN A 102 30.68 -7.63 -14.66
CA GLN A 102 31.69 -8.63 -14.99
C GLN A 102 32.30 -8.39 -16.37
N THR A 103 31.49 -7.98 -17.35
CA THR A 103 31.97 -7.63 -18.69
C THR A 103 32.93 -6.45 -18.63
N PHE A 104 32.56 -5.38 -17.90
CA PHE A 104 33.43 -4.24 -17.66
C PHE A 104 34.74 -4.62 -16.94
N LYS A 105 34.71 -5.51 -15.93
CA LYS A 105 35.93 -5.94 -15.23
C LYS A 105 36.94 -6.62 -16.16
N ILE A 106 36.45 -7.30 -17.20
CA ILE A 106 37.27 -7.98 -18.22
C ILE A 106 37.73 -7.00 -19.30
N SER A 107 36.81 -6.24 -19.90
CA SER A 107 37.08 -5.37 -21.05
C SER A 107 37.77 -4.06 -20.66
N ARG A 108 37.43 -3.53 -19.48
CA ARG A 108 37.73 -2.16 -19.04
C ARG A 108 37.32 -1.09 -20.04
N ASP A 109 36.29 -1.37 -20.86
CA ASP A 109 35.74 -0.42 -21.83
C ASP A 109 34.83 0.61 -21.13
N VAL A 110 34.95 1.88 -21.54
CA VAL A 110 34.13 2.99 -21.06
C VAL A 110 32.66 2.77 -21.42
N LYS A 111 32.37 2.19 -22.59
CA LYS A 111 30.99 1.92 -23.00
C LYS A 111 30.30 0.90 -22.09
N ASP A 112 31.03 -0.14 -21.70
CA ASP A 112 30.51 -1.15 -20.76
C ASP A 112 30.29 -0.56 -19.37
N TRP A 113 31.15 0.38 -18.96
CA TRP A 113 31.00 1.13 -17.71
C TRP A 113 29.75 2.02 -17.69
N GLU A 114 29.52 2.79 -18.75
CA GLU A 114 28.33 3.65 -18.88
C GLU A 114 27.04 2.83 -18.90
N GLU A 115 27.04 1.72 -19.64
CA GLU A 115 25.89 0.81 -19.71
C GLU A 115 25.60 0.16 -18.35
N PHE A 116 26.64 -0.27 -17.65
CA PHE A 116 26.54 -0.77 -16.29
C PHE A 116 25.92 0.27 -15.34
N TRP A 117 26.41 1.51 -15.35
CA TRP A 117 25.90 2.57 -14.48
C TRP A 117 24.43 2.89 -14.71
N ARG A 118 24.02 2.95 -15.98
CA ARG A 118 22.61 3.16 -16.33
C ARG A 118 21.72 2.03 -15.78
N GLN A 119 22.20 0.80 -15.87
CA GLN A 119 21.50 -0.38 -15.37
C GLN A 119 21.46 -0.40 -13.84
N LEU A 120 22.55 -0.03 -13.17
CA LEU A 120 22.64 0.04 -11.70
C LEU A 120 21.73 1.12 -11.12
N GLU A 121 21.68 2.29 -11.77
CA GLU A 121 20.79 3.38 -11.36
C GLU A 121 19.32 2.98 -11.51
N SER A 122 18.98 2.29 -12.60
CA SER A 122 17.64 1.72 -12.77
C SER A 122 17.31 0.69 -11.69
N LEU A 123 18.29 -0.15 -11.32
CA LEU A 123 18.15 -1.12 -10.24
C LEU A 123 17.88 -0.43 -8.89
N ARG A 124 18.65 0.62 -8.58
CA ARG A 124 18.50 1.44 -7.37
C ARG A 124 17.09 2.00 -7.25
N ILE A 125 16.57 2.62 -8.29
CA ILE A 125 15.22 3.19 -8.30
C ILE A 125 14.17 2.12 -8.01
N MET A 126 14.26 0.96 -8.65
CA MET A 126 13.27 -0.12 -8.44
C MET A 126 13.36 -0.75 -7.05
N VAL A 127 14.57 -0.90 -6.52
CA VAL A 127 14.78 -1.42 -5.16
C VAL A 127 14.25 -0.44 -4.13
N ASP A 128 14.46 0.86 -4.32
CA ASP A 128 13.92 1.90 -3.44
C ASP A 128 12.39 1.91 -3.45
N GLU A 129 11.76 1.83 -4.64
CA GLU A 129 10.32 1.71 -4.77
C GLU A 129 9.75 0.47 -4.06
N GLU A 130 10.39 -0.69 -4.22
CA GLU A 130 9.97 -1.92 -3.53
C GLU A 130 10.20 -1.84 -2.01
N TYR A 131 11.27 -1.17 -1.58
CA TYR A 131 11.57 -0.91 -0.17
C TYR A 131 10.45 -0.09 0.47
N TRP A 132 10.09 1.06 -0.10
CA TRP A 132 9.05 1.92 0.45
C TRP A 132 7.68 1.25 0.43
N LYS A 133 7.38 0.49 -0.62
CA LYS A 133 6.15 -0.31 -0.70
C LYS A 133 6.06 -1.37 0.40
N ASN A 134 7.15 -2.08 0.67
CA ASN A 134 7.21 -3.07 1.75
C ASN A 134 7.13 -2.40 3.13
N PHE A 135 7.85 -1.30 3.32
CA PHE A 135 7.82 -0.49 4.54
C PHE A 135 6.41 0.02 4.84
N ASP A 136 5.74 0.61 3.85
CA ASP A 136 4.38 1.13 3.99
C ASP A 136 3.35 0.01 4.22
N SER A 137 3.56 -1.16 3.62
CA SER A 137 2.70 -2.32 3.85
C SER A 137 2.80 -2.83 5.29
N LEU A 138 4.00 -2.81 5.87
CA LEU A 138 4.25 -3.32 7.22
C LEU A 138 3.88 -2.30 8.32
N TYR A 139 4.25 -1.04 8.13
CA TYR A 139 4.04 0.02 9.12
C TYR A 139 2.79 0.86 8.85
N GLY A 140 2.05 0.57 7.79
CA GLY A 140 0.85 1.31 7.43
C GLY A 140 -0.23 1.25 8.51
N GLU A 141 -0.54 0.03 8.97
CA GLU A 141 -1.51 -0.20 10.05
C GLU A 141 -0.99 0.35 11.39
N TYR A 142 0.31 0.23 11.64
CA TYR A 142 0.94 0.82 12.83
C TYR A 142 0.74 2.33 12.89
N ARG A 143 0.98 3.06 11.79
CA ARG A 143 0.75 4.52 11.73
C ARG A 143 -0.72 4.87 11.95
N TRP A 144 -1.65 4.08 11.40
CA TRP A 144 -3.07 4.28 11.64
C TRP A 144 -3.44 4.06 13.12
N PHE A 145 -2.92 2.98 13.70
CA PHE A 145 -3.15 2.65 15.11
C PHE A 145 -2.58 3.74 16.03
N GLN A 146 -1.34 4.17 15.78
CA GLN A 146 -0.69 5.25 16.53
C GLN A 146 -1.45 6.58 16.38
N SER A 147 -1.89 6.93 15.16
CA SER A 147 -2.73 8.11 14.93
C SER A 147 -4.05 8.03 15.69
N THR A 148 -4.63 6.83 15.81
CA THR A 148 -5.90 6.62 16.52
C THR A 148 -5.73 6.71 18.03
N LEU A 149 -4.64 6.15 18.58
CA LEU A 149 -4.31 6.21 20.01
C LEU A 149 -3.94 7.62 20.49
N THR A 150 -3.26 8.40 19.66
CA THR A 150 -2.82 9.76 20.01
C THR A 150 -3.89 10.82 19.75
N SER A 151 -5.02 10.45 19.13
CA SER A 151 -6.14 11.36 18.85
C SER A 151 -7.04 11.54 20.07
N ASN A 152 -7.68 12.71 20.18
CA ASN A 152 -8.76 12.93 21.14
C ASN A 152 -9.91 11.92 20.89
N ILE A 153 -10.63 11.52 21.94
CA ILE A 153 -11.73 10.54 21.93
C ILE A 153 -12.76 10.84 20.83
N PHE A 154 -13.11 12.12 20.62
CA PHE A 154 -14.05 12.54 19.59
C PHE A 154 -13.54 12.25 18.18
N ILE A 155 -12.26 12.52 17.92
CA ILE A 155 -11.64 12.25 16.61
C ILE A 155 -11.58 10.76 16.36
N LYS A 156 -11.27 9.96 17.39
CA LYS A 156 -11.28 8.50 17.32
C LYS A 156 -12.68 7.97 16.93
N ILE A 157 -13.72 8.42 17.63
CA ILE A 157 -15.11 8.04 17.33
C ILE A 157 -15.48 8.46 15.90
N CYS A 158 -15.16 9.69 15.47
CA CYS A 158 -15.42 10.13 14.10
C CYS A 158 -14.72 9.26 13.05
N LYS A 159 -13.46 8.87 13.29
CA LYS A 159 -12.70 7.98 12.40
C LYS A 159 -13.33 6.59 12.29
N GLU A 160 -13.72 6.00 13.41
CA GLU A 160 -14.38 4.69 13.44
C GLU A 160 -15.76 4.73 12.76
N VAL A 161 -16.57 5.77 13.02
CA VAL A 161 -17.86 5.96 12.36
C VAL A 161 -17.69 6.14 10.85
N LEU A 162 -16.72 6.94 10.40
CA LEU A 162 -16.46 7.10 8.97
C LEU A 162 -16.02 5.78 8.33
N HIS A 163 -15.19 5.00 9.03
CA HIS A 163 -14.78 3.69 8.54
C HIS A 163 -15.97 2.74 8.40
N PHE A 164 -16.85 2.71 9.40
CA PHE A 164 -18.08 1.92 9.37
C PHE A 164 -19.00 2.35 8.21
N LEU A 165 -19.22 3.66 8.04
CA LEU A 165 -20.01 4.20 6.92
C LEU A 165 -19.43 3.80 5.57
N PHE A 166 -18.11 3.85 5.43
CA PHE A 166 -17.42 3.44 4.22
C PHE A 166 -17.66 1.96 3.88
N GLN A 167 -17.53 1.08 4.88
CA GLN A 167 -17.81 -0.35 4.72
C GLN A 167 -19.28 -0.60 4.38
N ALA A 168 -20.20 0.08 5.05
CA ALA A 168 -21.63 -0.03 4.81
C ALA A 168 -21.99 0.38 3.36
N ILE A 169 -21.49 1.51 2.88
CA ILE A 169 -21.77 2.00 1.52
C ILE A 169 -21.09 1.15 0.46
N HIS A 170 -19.90 0.62 0.71
CA HIS A 170 -19.28 -0.37 -0.17
C HIS A 170 -20.17 -1.62 -0.32
N PHE A 171 -20.68 -2.15 0.80
CA PHE A 171 -21.63 -3.26 0.79
C PHE A 171 -22.92 -2.91 0.05
N THR A 172 -23.52 -1.74 0.31
CA THR A 172 -24.72 -1.27 -0.39
C THR A 172 -24.49 -1.11 -1.90
N THR A 173 -23.31 -0.68 -2.31
CA THR A 173 -22.94 -0.57 -3.74
C THR A 173 -22.87 -1.96 -4.39
N LEU A 174 -22.32 -2.94 -3.69
CA LEU A 174 -22.32 -4.33 -4.19
C LEU A 174 -23.73 -4.92 -4.24
N ALA A 175 -24.53 -4.71 -3.18
CA ALA A 175 -25.91 -5.19 -3.12
C ALA A 175 -26.79 -4.57 -4.21
N SER A 176 -26.62 -3.28 -4.49
CA SER A 176 -27.33 -2.59 -5.58
C SER A 176 -26.90 -3.08 -6.96
N LEU A 177 -25.63 -3.44 -7.15
CA LEU A 177 -25.18 -4.09 -8.39
C LEU A 177 -25.88 -5.43 -8.61
N ILE A 178 -25.97 -6.26 -7.56
CA ILE A 178 -26.70 -7.54 -7.60
C ILE A 178 -28.19 -7.28 -7.88
N PHE A 179 -28.77 -6.26 -7.26
CA PHE A 179 -30.17 -5.90 -7.47
C PHE A 179 -30.46 -5.45 -8.91
N VAL A 180 -29.57 -4.69 -9.54
CA VAL A 180 -29.66 -4.36 -10.97
C VAL A 180 -29.63 -5.62 -11.83
N PHE A 181 -28.69 -6.52 -11.56
CA PHE A 181 -28.58 -7.78 -12.30
C PHE A 181 -29.86 -8.62 -12.18
N TYR A 182 -30.38 -8.75 -10.96
CA TYR A 182 -31.62 -9.50 -10.70
C TYR A 182 -32.84 -8.84 -11.34
N SER A 183 -32.92 -7.50 -11.36
CA SER A 183 -34.00 -6.75 -11.99
C SER A 183 -34.00 -6.94 -13.53
N ILE A 184 -32.83 -6.97 -14.15
CA ILE A 184 -32.69 -7.27 -15.58
C ILE A 184 -33.10 -8.72 -15.87
N TRP A 185 -32.61 -9.67 -15.08
CA TRP A 185 -32.95 -11.09 -15.20
C TRP A 185 -34.46 -11.33 -15.11
N ASP A 186 -35.10 -10.76 -14.09
CA ASP A 186 -36.55 -10.89 -13.89
C ASP A 186 -37.33 -10.31 -15.08
N TYR A 187 -36.97 -9.12 -15.56
CA TYR A 187 -37.65 -8.46 -16.67
C TYR A 187 -37.67 -9.32 -17.95
N PHE A 188 -36.58 -10.02 -18.25
CA PHE A 188 -36.47 -10.84 -19.45
C PHE A 188 -37.11 -12.23 -19.31
N LEU A 189 -37.10 -12.83 -18.12
CA LEU A 189 -37.45 -14.25 -17.95
C LEU A 189 -38.74 -14.50 -17.18
N ILE A 190 -38.93 -13.84 -16.04
CA ILE A 190 -39.95 -14.22 -15.05
C ILE A 190 -41.11 -13.20 -15.03
N LYS A 191 -40.80 -11.91 -15.22
CA LYS A 191 -41.72 -10.76 -15.18
C LYS A 191 -42.50 -10.65 -13.86
N TYR A 192 -41.84 -10.95 -12.74
CA TYR A 192 -42.46 -10.84 -11.42
C TYR A 192 -42.53 -9.39 -10.94
N PHE A 193 -41.52 -8.58 -11.24
CA PHE A 193 -41.43 -7.20 -10.80
C PHE A 193 -42.13 -6.19 -11.73
N PRO A 194 -42.55 -5.03 -11.18
CA PRO A 194 -43.05 -3.92 -11.98
C PRO A 194 -42.02 -3.43 -13.00
N SER A 195 -42.48 -2.91 -14.14
CA SER A 195 -41.61 -2.41 -15.23
C SER A 195 -40.66 -1.27 -14.81
N GLY A 196 -41.00 -0.52 -13.75
CA GLY A 196 -40.16 0.55 -13.19
C GLY A 196 -38.97 0.06 -12.34
N THR A 197 -38.88 -1.24 -12.05
CA THR A 197 -37.88 -1.78 -11.10
C THR A 197 -36.46 -1.66 -11.63
N ILE A 198 -36.25 -1.81 -12.95
CA ILE A 198 -34.95 -1.60 -13.57
C ILE A 198 -34.47 -0.16 -13.34
N LEU A 199 -35.32 0.83 -13.63
CA LEU A 199 -34.98 2.25 -13.44
C LEU A 199 -34.65 2.55 -11.97
N LEU A 200 -35.44 2.03 -11.04
CA LEU A 200 -35.20 2.17 -9.60
C LEU A 200 -33.85 1.56 -9.21
N SER A 201 -33.55 0.33 -9.67
CA SER A 201 -32.29 -0.36 -9.35
C SER A 201 -31.06 0.41 -9.83
N VAL A 202 -31.12 0.97 -11.04
CA VAL A 202 -30.04 1.79 -11.63
C VAL A 202 -29.88 3.10 -10.88
N LEU A 203 -30.98 3.75 -10.47
CA LEU A 203 -30.94 4.99 -9.69
C LEU A 203 -30.28 4.74 -8.32
N VAL A 204 -30.67 3.67 -7.63
CA VAL A 204 -30.08 3.29 -6.34
C VAL A 204 -28.58 3.01 -6.48
N LEU A 205 -28.17 2.27 -7.51
CA LEU A 205 -26.75 2.00 -7.78
C LEU A 205 -25.98 3.30 -8.08
N THR A 206 -26.55 4.20 -8.88
CA THR A 206 -25.92 5.48 -9.21
C THR A 206 -25.72 6.33 -7.95
N LEU A 207 -26.75 6.41 -7.10
CA LEU A 207 -26.69 7.13 -5.84
C LEU A 207 -25.64 6.52 -4.90
N SER A 208 -25.58 5.19 -4.77
CA SER A 208 -24.59 4.54 -3.92
C SER A 208 -23.17 4.79 -4.41
N ILE A 209 -22.92 4.77 -5.74
CA ILE A 209 -21.63 5.11 -6.33
C ILE A 209 -21.25 6.57 -6.03
N MET A 210 -22.19 7.51 -6.15
CA MET A 210 -21.94 8.92 -5.83
C MET A 210 -21.56 9.11 -4.35
N ILE A 211 -22.32 8.52 -3.43
CA ILE A 211 -22.04 8.60 -2.00
C ILE A 211 -20.70 7.91 -1.68
N TYR A 212 -20.40 6.77 -2.29
CA TYR A 212 -19.11 6.09 -2.15
C TYR A 212 -17.95 6.97 -2.62
N GLY A 213 -18.10 7.61 -3.78
CA GLY A 213 -17.12 8.56 -4.31
C GLY A 213 -16.91 9.76 -3.38
N PHE A 214 -17.97 10.29 -2.79
CA PHE A 214 -17.88 11.38 -1.81
C PHE A 214 -17.16 10.94 -0.53
N LEU A 215 -17.52 9.78 0.04
CA LEU A 215 -16.82 9.22 1.19
C LEU A 215 -15.37 8.89 0.90
N MET A 216 -15.03 8.50 -0.33
CA MET A 216 -13.64 8.30 -0.75
C MET A 216 -12.82 9.60 -0.67
N ILE A 217 -13.42 10.76 -0.97
CA ILE A 217 -12.75 12.05 -0.88
C ILE A 217 -12.54 12.45 0.58
N ILE A 218 -13.56 12.28 1.42
CA ILE A 218 -13.45 12.54 2.87
C ILE A 218 -12.46 11.56 3.52
N GLY A 219 -12.56 10.28 3.20
CA GLY A 219 -11.71 9.23 3.75
C GLY A 219 -10.24 9.37 3.33
N ALA A 220 -9.95 9.93 2.16
CA ALA A 220 -8.58 10.20 1.72
C ALA A 220 -7.83 11.17 2.65
N SER A 221 -8.53 12.04 3.39
CA SER A 221 -7.91 12.94 4.37
C SER A 221 -7.65 12.27 5.73
N ILE A 222 -8.28 11.12 6.00
CA ILE A 222 -8.09 10.36 7.23
C ILE A 222 -6.97 9.34 7.02
N ALA A 223 -5.90 9.48 7.80
CA ALA A 223 -4.61 8.79 7.69
C ALA A 223 -4.65 7.25 7.52
N GLY A 224 -5.78 6.57 7.77
CA GLY A 224 -5.93 5.11 7.59
C GLY A 224 -6.11 4.65 6.15
N LEU A 225 -6.68 5.48 5.29
CA LEU A 225 -6.78 5.21 3.84
C LEU A 225 -5.54 5.73 3.07
N ARG A 226 -4.59 6.34 3.79
CA ARG A 226 -3.42 7.07 3.27
C ARG A 226 -2.36 6.15 2.67
N ASN A 227 -2.13 4.96 3.25
CA ASN A 227 -1.08 4.04 2.79
C ASN A 227 -1.38 3.37 1.44
N GLN A 228 -2.64 3.34 1.00
CA GLN A 228 -2.98 2.85 -0.35
C GLN A 228 -2.92 3.95 -1.43
N ARG A 229 -2.72 5.23 -1.06
CA ARG A 229 -3.11 6.38 -1.91
C ARG A 229 -2.08 7.51 -2.02
N GLU A 230 -0.80 7.27 -1.74
CA GLU A 230 0.22 8.29 -2.00
C GLU A 230 0.47 8.56 -3.51
N SER A 231 -0.04 7.76 -4.45
CA SER A 231 0.49 7.81 -5.82
C SER A 231 -0.16 8.79 -6.80
N LEU A 232 -1.42 9.23 -6.65
CA LEU A 232 -2.07 10.04 -7.70
C LEU A 232 -2.93 11.20 -7.20
N ILE A 233 -3.84 10.98 -6.24
CA ILE A 233 -4.75 12.05 -5.80
C ILE A 233 -3.99 13.12 -5.01
N LYS A 234 -3.02 12.74 -4.17
CA LYS A 234 -2.14 13.69 -3.47
C LYS A 234 -1.33 14.52 -4.45
N LYS A 235 -0.67 13.90 -5.43
CA LYS A 235 0.06 14.61 -6.50
C LYS A 235 -0.85 15.58 -7.27
N VAL A 236 -2.11 15.23 -7.51
CA VAL A 236 -3.09 16.10 -8.18
C VAL A 236 -3.61 17.22 -7.26
N LEU A 237 -3.86 16.93 -5.98
CA LEU A 237 -4.34 17.91 -5.01
C LEU A 237 -3.24 18.91 -4.61
N GLU A 238 -1.99 18.45 -4.41
CA GLU A 238 -0.82 19.30 -4.18
C GLU A 238 -0.60 20.24 -5.37
N LYS A 239 -0.78 19.72 -6.58
CA LYS A 239 -0.64 20.51 -7.81
C LYS A 239 -1.78 21.51 -8.03
N ARG A 240 -3.00 21.21 -7.57
CA ARG A 240 -4.20 22.01 -7.90
C ARG A 240 -4.69 22.91 -6.77
N SER A 241 -4.55 22.49 -5.52
CA SER A 241 -5.06 23.21 -4.33
C SER A 241 -4.18 22.98 -3.08
N PRO A 242 -2.91 23.43 -3.09
CA PRO A 242 -1.98 23.23 -1.98
C PRO A 242 -2.47 23.83 -0.66
N LYS A 243 -3.10 25.02 -0.71
CA LYS A 243 -3.64 25.72 0.47
C LYS A 243 -4.70 24.92 1.24
N ILE A 244 -5.44 24.05 0.56
CA ILE A 244 -6.45 23.20 1.21
C ILE A 244 -5.72 22.10 1.99
N ILE A 245 -4.72 21.44 1.38
CA ILE A 245 -3.92 20.43 2.08
C ILE A 245 -3.24 21.03 3.30
N ASP A 246 -2.56 22.17 3.14
CA ASP A 246 -1.85 22.84 4.23
C ASP A 246 -2.82 23.20 5.37
N PHE A 247 -4.00 23.72 5.05
CA PHE A 247 -5.03 24.04 6.03
C PHE A 247 -5.51 22.79 6.80
N TRP A 248 -5.74 21.67 6.09
CA TRP A 248 -6.22 20.43 6.71
C TRP A 248 -5.11 19.72 7.51
N GLU A 249 -3.86 19.75 7.03
CA GLU A 249 -2.70 19.22 7.75
C GLU A 249 -2.44 20.00 9.05
N ASP A 250 -2.53 21.33 9.00
CA ASP A 250 -2.22 22.20 10.13
C ASP A 250 -3.34 22.25 11.19
N ARG A 251 -4.62 22.23 10.79
CA ARG A 251 -5.76 22.32 11.73
C ARG A 251 -6.33 20.98 12.21
N VAL A 252 -6.39 19.97 11.34
CA VAL A 252 -7.15 18.74 11.62
C VAL A 252 -6.23 17.57 11.94
N LEU A 253 -5.08 17.49 11.27
CA LEU A 253 -4.21 16.35 11.44
C LEU A 253 -3.27 16.44 12.63
N ARG A 254 -2.98 17.64 13.20
CA ARG A 254 -2.14 17.90 14.42
C ARG A 254 -1.36 16.68 14.92
N SER A 255 -0.58 16.08 14.03
CA SER A 255 0.35 15.01 14.31
C SER A 255 1.62 15.80 14.49
N SER A 256 1.88 16.19 15.75
CA SER A 256 3.06 16.90 16.25
C SER A 256 3.77 17.75 15.20
N LYS A 257 3.79 19.08 15.39
CA LYS A 257 4.80 19.93 14.77
C LYS A 257 6.10 19.14 14.58
N LYS A 258 6.70 19.19 13.39
CA LYS A 258 8.09 18.77 13.15
C LYS A 258 9.06 19.66 13.95
N GLU A 259 8.77 19.93 15.22
CA GLU A 259 9.75 20.43 16.16
C GLU A 259 10.67 19.24 16.39
N ILE A 260 11.84 19.32 15.75
CA ILE A 260 12.99 18.48 16.05
C ILE A 260 13.06 18.38 17.59
N PRO A 261 12.91 17.18 18.18
CA PRO A 261 12.99 17.03 19.63
C PRO A 261 14.27 17.69 20.11
N GLU A 262 14.24 18.47 21.20
CA GLU A 262 15.38 19.32 21.59
C GLU A 262 16.72 18.55 21.70
N MET A 263 16.66 17.26 21.99
CA MET A 263 17.79 16.31 21.98
C MET A 263 18.52 16.16 20.63
N TYR A 264 17.94 16.59 19.51
CA TYR A 264 18.55 16.58 18.17
C TYR A 264 18.91 17.99 17.66
N LYS A 265 18.60 19.05 18.42
CA LYS A 265 19.20 20.37 18.14
C LYS A 265 20.67 20.26 18.55
N GLN A 266 21.58 20.32 17.57
CA GLN A 266 23.03 20.34 17.82
C GLN A 266 23.31 21.33 18.96
N ARG A 267 23.90 20.84 20.06
CA ARG A 267 24.54 21.74 21.02
C ARG A 267 25.63 22.45 20.24
N ASN A 268 25.50 23.77 20.09
CA ASN A 268 26.63 24.61 19.72
C ASN A 268 27.70 24.36 20.79
N ILE A 269 28.69 23.54 20.45
CA ILE A 269 29.92 23.46 21.21
C ILE A 269 30.69 24.69 20.75
N GLU A 270 30.62 25.75 21.55
CA GLU A 270 31.54 26.86 21.44
C GLU A 270 32.95 26.30 21.64
N LEU A 271 33.75 26.38 20.58
CA LEU A 271 35.19 26.13 20.58
C LEU A 271 35.92 27.29 21.24
#